data_AF-A0A218P9L4-F1
#
_entry.id   AF-A0A218P9L4-F1
#
_cell.length_a   1.000
_cell.length_b   1.000
_cell.length_c   1.000
_cell.angle_alpha   90.00
_cell.angle_beta   90.00
_cell.angle_gamma   90.00
#
_symmetry.space_group_name_H-M   'P 1'
#
loop_
_entity.id
_entity.type
_entity.pdbx_description
1 polymer ?
#
loop_
_entity_poly.entity_id
_entity_poly.type
_entity_poly.pdbx_seq_one_letter_code
_entity_poly.pdbx_strand_id
1 'polypeptide(L)'
;MLPELVMGFIFTIVWALSYVLVLKQRSVARALLGVLVLFGAIVLFTPYRFQGNLLGWFIGISAGFFVGLQLVQKYGPEKPTDESAIAVFLLGPLIFALLLILVLLF
;
A
#
# COMPACT_ATOMS: atom_id res chain seq x y z
N MET A 1 20.62 0.25 9.30
CA MET A 1 20.59 0.33 7.81
C MET A 1 20.07 -0.96 7.19
N LEU A 2 20.65 -2.13 7.47
CA LEU A 2 20.17 -3.40 6.92
C LEU A 2 18.74 -3.77 7.37
N PRO A 3 18.33 -3.61 8.64
CA PRO A 3 16.95 -3.89 9.06
C PRO A 3 15.91 -3.03 8.34
N GLU A 4 16.17 -1.74 8.17
CA GLU A 4 15.27 -0.81 7.50
C GLU A 4 15.14 -1.11 6.00
N LEU A 5 16.23 -1.56 5.37
CA LEU A 5 16.21 -2.05 3.99
C LEU A 5 15.30 -3.27 3.87
N VAL A 6 15.51 -4.28 4.72
CA VAL A 6 14.70 -5.51 4.70
C VAL A 6 13.23 -5.19 4.98
N MET A 7 12.94 -4.33 5.95
CA MET A 7 11.59 -3.90 6.27
C MET A 7 10.94 -3.13 5.12
N GLY A 8 11.65 -2.17 4.49
CA GLY A 8 11.17 -1.43 3.34
C GLY A 8 10.88 -2.32 2.13
N PHE A 9 11.73 -3.32 1.91
CA PHE A 9 11.54 -4.32 0.87
C PHE A 9 10.28 -5.16 1.14
N ILE A 10 10.21 -5.83 2.30
CA ILE A 10 9.06 -6.68 2.68
C ILE A 10 7.76 -5.89 2.65
N PHE A 11 7.77 -4.67 3.20
CA PHE A 11 6.64 -3.77 3.19
C PHE A 11 6.10 -3.55 1.78
N THR A 12 6.98 -3.23 0.83
CA THR A 12 6.59 -2.98 -0.56
C THR A 12 6.04 -4.23 -1.24
N ILE A 13 6.60 -5.41 -0.97
CA ILE A 13 6.09 -6.69 -1.51
C ILE A 13 4.70 -6.99 -0.97
N VAL A 14 4.52 -6.90 0.36
CA VAL A 14 3.23 -7.14 1.01
C VAL A 14 2.19 -6.14 0.50
N TRP A 15 2.60 -4.88 0.31
CA TRP A 15 1.74 -3.83 -0.24
C TRP A 15 1.30 -4.17 -1.66
N ALA A 16 2.23 -4.55 -2.53
CA ALA A 16 1.94 -4.92 -3.92
C ALA A 16 0.97 -6.11 -4.02
N LEU A 17 1.19 -7.16 -3.22
CA LEU A 17 0.29 -8.32 -3.17
C LEU A 17 -1.09 -7.97 -2.63
N SER A 18 -1.14 -7.15 -1.58
CA SER A 18 -2.41 -6.67 -1.01
C SER A 18 -3.18 -5.81 -2.02
N TYR A 19 -2.48 -4.96 -2.77
CA TYR A 19 -3.07 -4.18 -3.86
C TYR A 19 -3.68 -5.07 -4.95
N VAL A 20 -3.00 -6.14 -5.36
CA VAL A 20 -3.53 -7.14 -6.29
C VAL A 20 -4.85 -7.75 -5.77
N LEU A 21 -4.93 -8.05 -4.47
CA LEU A 21 -6.15 -8.61 -3.87
C LEU A 21 -7.31 -7.61 -3.90
N VAL A 22 -7.03 -6.32 -3.71
CA VAL A 22 -8.04 -5.26 -3.79
C VAL A 22 -8.58 -5.10 -5.21
N LEU A 23 -7.70 -5.11 -6.22
CA LEU A 23 -8.11 -4.96 -7.63
C LEU A 23 -8.98 -6.10 -8.16
N LYS A 24 -9.00 -7.25 -7.48
CA LYS A 24 -9.84 -8.40 -7.83
C LYS A 24 -11.21 -8.39 -7.16
N GLN A 25 -11.48 -7.44 -6.26
CA GLN A 25 -12.73 -7.43 -5.50
C GLN A 25 -13.92 -7.01 -6.38
N ARG A 26 -14.95 -7.85 -6.44
CA ARG A 26 -16.23 -7.56 -7.12
C ARG A 26 -17.28 -6.94 -6.18
N SER A 27 -16.83 -6.27 -5.12
CA SER A 27 -17.69 -5.66 -4.13
C SER A 27 -17.04 -4.37 -3.65
N VAL A 28 -17.74 -3.25 -3.82
CA VAL A 28 -17.25 -1.92 -3.42
C VAL A 28 -16.89 -1.91 -1.94
N ALA A 29 -17.72 -2.49 -1.08
CA ALA A 29 -17.47 -2.56 0.36
C ALA A 29 -16.17 -3.33 0.69
N ARG A 30 -15.94 -4.49 0.05
CA ARG A 30 -14.72 -5.28 0.28
C ARG A 30 -13.48 -4.58 -0.28
N ALA A 31 -13.60 -3.94 -1.44
CA ALA A 31 -12.52 -3.15 -2.02
C ALA A 31 -12.17 -1.97 -1.10
N LEU A 32 -13.17 -1.25 -0.58
CA LEU A 32 -12.97 -0.15 0.36
C LEU A 32 -12.31 -0.59 1.66
N LEU A 33 -12.72 -1.72 2.24
CA LEU A 33 -12.05 -2.28 3.41
C LEU A 33 -10.59 -2.61 3.11
N GLY A 34 -10.31 -3.18 1.95
CA GLY A 34 -8.93 -3.46 1.52
C GLY A 34 -8.10 -2.19 1.35
N VAL A 35 -8.67 -1.14 0.74
CA VAL A 35 -8.04 0.19 0.60
C VAL A 35 -7.77 0.83 1.96
N LEU A 36 -8.74 0.75 2.88
CA LEU A 36 -8.61 1.25 4.25
C LEU A 36 -7.48 0.54 5.00
N VAL A 37 -7.40 -0.80 4.89
CA VAL A 37 -6.32 -1.58 5.51
C VAL A 37 -4.97 -1.25 4.89
N LEU A 38 -4.88 -1.14 3.56
CA LEU A 38 -3.66 -0.76 2.84
C LEU A 38 -3.14 0.60 3.31
N PHE A 39 -3.98 1.63 3.30
CA PHE A 39 -3.57 2.98 3.70
C PHE A 39 -3.40 3.11 5.20
N GLY A 40 -4.23 2.44 6.01
CA GLY A 40 -4.07 2.39 7.45
C GLY A 40 -2.73 1.77 7.85
N ALA A 41 -2.31 0.68 7.20
CA ALA A 41 -1.01 0.07 7.42
C ALA A 41 0.14 1.02 7.06
N ILE A 42 0.06 1.75 5.94
CA ILE A 42 1.05 2.78 5.57
C ILE A 42 1.18 3.81 6.70
N VAL A 43 0.05 4.34 7.15
CA VAL A 43 0.00 5.40 8.15
C VAL A 43 0.53 4.90 9.51
N LEU A 44 0.16 3.69 9.94
CA LEU A 44 0.69 3.08 11.17
C LEU A 44 2.19 2.78 11.10
N PHE A 45 2.72 2.46 9.92
CA PHE A 45 4.16 2.23 9.72
C PHE A 45 4.97 3.53 9.60
N THR A 46 4.31 4.68 9.49
CA THR A 46 4.95 5.96 9.24
C THR A 46 5.92 6.37 10.37
N PRO A 47 5.60 6.25 11.67
CA PRO A 47 6.54 6.54 12.75
C PRO A 47 7.81 5.67 12.70
N TYR A 48 7.66 4.37 12.42
CA TYR A 48 8.79 3.43 12.30
C TYR A 48 9.71 3.78 11.13
N ARG A 49 9.18 4.36 10.06
CA ARG A 49 9.96 4.87 8.93
C ARG A 49 10.75 6.13 9.28
N PHE A 50 10.12 7.09 9.95
CA PHE A 50 10.73 8.40 10.22
C PHE A 50 11.69 8.42 11.42
N GLN A 51 11.62 7.41 12.29
CA GLN A 51 12.57 7.24 13.41
C GLN A 51 13.79 6.36 13.06
N GLY A 52 13.75 5.65 11.92
CA GLY A 52 14.83 4.77 11.47
C GLY A 52 15.75 5.40 10.42
N ASN A 53 16.68 4.59 9.86
CA ASN A 53 17.53 5.04 8.76
C ASN A 53 16.75 5.22 7.45
N LEU A 54 16.52 6.47 7.07
CA LEU A 54 15.77 6.85 5.86
C LEU A 54 16.36 6.29 4.56
N LEU A 55 17.69 6.24 4.45
CA LEU A 55 18.37 5.71 3.26
C LEU A 55 18.15 4.20 3.12
N GLY A 56 18.21 3.46 4.23
CA GLY A 56 17.89 2.03 4.28
C GLY A 56 16.46 1.77 3.80
N TRP A 57 15.48 2.50 4.35
CA TRP A 57 14.08 2.44 3.91
C TRP A 57 13.92 2.76 2.42
N PHE A 58 14.56 3.83 1.93
CA PHE A 58 14.47 4.24 0.53
C PHE A 58 15.00 3.16 -0.42
N ILE A 59 16.17 2.57 -0.10
CA ILE A 59 16.74 1.48 -0.89
C ILE A 59 15.83 0.25 -0.86
N GLY A 60 15.36 -0.13 0.33
CA GLY A 60 14.44 -1.25 0.50
C GLY A 60 13.16 -1.11 -0.32
N ILE A 61 12.52 0.06 -0.22
CA ILE A 61 11.31 0.39 -0.99
C ILE A 61 11.58 0.38 -2.50
N SER A 62 12.70 0.98 -2.93
CA SER A 62 13.05 1.06 -4.36
C SER A 62 13.31 -0.33 -4.94
N ALA A 63 14.07 -1.17 -4.25
CA ALA A 63 14.29 -2.56 -4.66
C ALA A 63 12.97 -3.36 -4.66
N GLY A 64 12.18 -3.19 -3.60
CA GLY A 64 10.87 -3.83 -3.46
C GLY A 64 9.87 -3.38 -4.52
N PHE A 65 9.96 -2.15 -5.03
CA PHE A 65 9.07 -1.61 -6.06
C PHE A 65 9.19 -2.39 -7.37
N PHE A 66 10.41 -2.65 -7.85
CA PHE A 66 10.60 -3.39 -9.10
C PHE A 66 10.08 -4.83 -9.00
N VAL A 67 10.35 -5.50 -7.89
CA VAL A 67 9.85 -6.86 -7.63
C VAL A 67 8.33 -6.83 -7.46
N GLY A 68 7.81 -5.87 -6.70
CA GLY A 68 6.37 -5.65 -6.50
C GLY A 68 5.64 -5.38 -7.81
N LEU A 69 6.21 -4.59 -8.70
CA LEU A 69 5.68 -4.34 -10.03
C LEU A 69 5.58 -5.64 -10.84
N GLN A 70 6.63 -6.46 -10.83
CA GLN A 70 6.59 -7.78 -11.48
C GLN A 70 5.52 -8.69 -10.88
N LEU A 71 5.34 -8.68 -9.55
CA LEU A 71 4.27 -9.43 -8.89
C LEU A 71 2.88 -8.94 -9.28
N VAL A 72 2.68 -7.62 -9.33
CA VAL A 72 1.41 -7.01 -9.76
C VAL A 72 1.13 -7.36 -11.21
N GLN A 73 2.12 -7.31 -12.10
CA GLN A 73 1.94 -7.70 -13.50
C GLN A 73 1.63 -9.20 -13.66
N LYS A 74 2.27 -10.05 -12.86
CA LYS A 74 2.09 -11.51 -12.94
C LYS A 74 0.80 -12.01 -12.31
N TYR A 75 0.41 -11.44 -11.18
CA TYR A 75 -0.72 -11.94 -10.37
C TYR A 75 -1.92 -10.99 -10.35
N GLY A 76 -1.75 -9.74 -10.76
CA GLY A 76 -2.83 -8.77 -10.91
C GLY A 76 -3.82 -9.17 -12.00
N PRO A 77 -5.06 -8.67 -11.93
CA PRO A 77 -5.99 -8.81 -13.04
C PRO A 77 -5.54 -7.90 -14.21
N GLU A 78 -5.83 -8.30 -15.45
CA GLU A 78 -5.52 -7.47 -16.65
C GLU A 78 -6.17 -6.09 -16.58
N LYS A 79 -7.36 -6.02 -15.97
CA LYS A 79 -8.08 -4.79 -15.66
C LYS A 79 -8.69 -4.90 -14.27
N PRO A 80 -8.71 -3.80 -13.48
CA PRO A 80 -9.48 -3.78 -12.25
C PRO A 80 -10.96 -4.00 -12.54
N THR A 81 -11.67 -4.59 -11.59
CA THR A 81 -13.14 -4.59 -11.60
C THR A 81 -13.68 -3.18 -11.45
N ASP A 82 -14.89 -2.90 -11.93
CA ASP A 82 -15.50 -1.58 -11.79
C ASP A 82 -15.61 -1.16 -10.32
N GLU A 83 -15.96 -2.09 -9.42
CA GLU A 83 -16.06 -1.82 -7.99
C GLU A 83 -14.71 -1.47 -7.36
N SER A 84 -13.64 -2.19 -7.74
CA SER A 84 -12.31 -1.91 -7.23
C SER A 84 -11.73 -0.64 -7.81
N ALA A 85 -12.01 -0.32 -9.08
CA ALA A 85 -11.62 0.93 -9.70
C ALA A 85 -12.25 2.13 -8.97
N ILE A 86 -13.54 2.06 -8.66
CA ILE A 86 -14.23 3.07 -7.84
C ILE A 86 -13.57 3.17 -6.46
N ALA A 87 -13.38 2.05 -5.77
CA ALA A 87 -12.83 2.06 -4.43
C ALA A 87 -11.39 2.60 -4.36
N VAL A 88 -10.53 2.23 -5.32
CA VAL A 88 -9.11 2.59 -5.33
C VAL A 88 -8.90 4.00 -5.88
N PHE A 89 -9.50 4.33 -7.03
CA PHE A 89 -9.19 5.58 -7.73
C PHE A 89 -10.09 6.74 -7.31
N LEU A 90 -11.37 6.49 -7.00
CA LEU A 90 -12.29 7.55 -6.58
C LEU A 90 -12.22 7.75 -5.06
N LEU A 91 -12.41 6.67 -4.30
CA LEU A 91 -12.53 6.74 -2.84
C LEU A 91 -11.20 6.61 -2.10
N GLY A 92 -10.19 5.99 -2.73
CA GLY A 92 -8.87 5.80 -2.13
C GLY A 92 -8.17 7.10 -1.73
N PRO A 93 -8.10 8.13 -2.58
CA PRO A 93 -7.54 9.43 -2.21
C PRO A 93 -8.26 10.07 -1.01
N LEU A 94 -9.59 9.94 -0.94
CA LEU A 94 -10.39 10.46 0.18
C LEU A 94 -10.07 9.70 1.48
N ILE A 95 -10.00 8.38 1.43
CA ILE A 95 -9.63 7.53 2.57
C ILE A 95 -8.22 7.88 3.06
N PHE A 96 -7.27 8.02 2.13
CA PHE A 96 -5.90 8.38 2.49
C PHE A 96 -5.83 9.76 3.14
N ALA A 97 -6.51 10.76 2.59
CA ALA A 97 -6.58 12.10 3.18
C ALA A 97 -7.18 12.09 4.59
N LEU A 98 -8.29 11.37 4.79
CA LEU A 98 -8.92 11.23 6.10
C LEU A 98 -7.98 10.57 7.12
N LEU A 99 -7.29 9.50 6.74
CA LEU A 99 -6.32 8.83 7.61
C LEU A 99 -5.15 9.74 7.99
N LEU A 100 -4.64 10.54 7.04
CA LEU A 100 -3.60 11.52 7.33
C LEU A 100 -4.09 12.61 8.27
N ILE A 101 -5.30 13.15 8.06
CA ILE A 101 -5.90 14.15 8.95
C ILE A 101 -6.03 13.58 10.37
N LEU A 102 -6.53 12.35 10.52
CA LEU A 102 -6.64 11.70 11.82
C LEU A 102 -5.28 11.61 12.51
N VAL A 103 -4.23 11.18 11.82
CA VAL A 103 -2.88 11.10 12.40
C VAL A 103 -2.24 12.45 12.69
N LEU A 104 -2.67 13.53 12.04
CA LEU A 104 -2.18 14.87 12.36
C LEU A 104 -2.92 15.50 13.55
N LEU A 105 -4.14 15.04 13.85
CA LEU A 105 -4.97 15.55 14.94
C LEU A 105 -4.81 14.78 16.26
N PHE A 106 -4.21 13.58 16.22
CA PHE A 106 -3.98 12.69 17.37
C PHE A 106 -2.50 12.36 17.50
#